data_AF-A0ABD4KDN2-F1
#
_entry.id   AF-A0ABD4KDN2-F1
#
_cell.length_a   1.000
_cell.length_b   1.000
_cell.length_c   1.000
_cell.angle_alpha   90.00
_cell.angle_beta   90.00
_cell.angle_gamma   90.00
#
_symmetry.space_group_name_H-M   'P 1'
#
loop_
_entity.id
_entity.type
_entity.pdbx_description
1 polymer ?
#
loop_
_entity_poly.entity_id
_entity_poly.type
_entity_poly.pdbx_seq_one_letter_code
_entity_poly.pdbx_strand_id
1 'polypeptide(L)'
;MATNNFKAFALDPNANVMSQADWEALPALLSGFTAGKASSAQVNKAIRQATTIGALVGQFIANSGADALDNADINGLVTKFTNALTTNLGLGTASKKNIGTGPGQVPDMSAFTSGAGWVRFPDGTTFQRGNAGMAPGVNNQYVTLPRAFSSADFRVVCTWNDIGVSQNGPSAQPSADIAIGAQSKTTTRFGLWQGGQGGFNVDWIAIGVS
;
A
#
# COMPACT_ATOMS: atom_id res chain seq x y z
N MET A 1 -25.16 18.35 -12.65
CA MET A 1 -23.70 18.42 -12.88
C MET A 1 -23.17 19.60 -12.07
N ALA A 2 -22.01 19.49 -11.44
CA ALA A 2 -21.44 20.61 -10.70
C ALA A 2 -21.09 21.78 -11.64
N THR A 3 -21.11 22.99 -11.09
CA THR A 3 -21.00 24.25 -11.83
C THR A 3 -19.56 24.74 -11.83
N ASN A 4 -19.11 25.24 -12.99
CA ASN A 4 -17.87 26.00 -13.12
C ASN A 4 -18.19 27.42 -13.59
N ASN A 5 -17.99 28.43 -12.74
CA ASN A 5 -18.20 29.84 -13.08
C ASN A 5 -16.99 30.49 -13.76
N PHE A 6 -15.80 29.88 -13.70
CA PHE A 6 -14.61 30.38 -14.36
C PHE A 6 -14.66 30.03 -15.84
N LYS A 7 -14.80 31.05 -16.70
CA LYS A 7 -14.96 30.88 -18.14
C LYS A 7 -13.70 31.30 -18.88
N ALA A 8 -13.33 30.51 -19.88
CA ALA A 8 -12.29 30.88 -20.82
C ALA A 8 -12.81 31.99 -21.74
N PHE A 9 -12.03 33.04 -21.92
CA PHE A 9 -12.39 34.19 -22.74
C PHE A 9 -11.96 34.02 -24.19
N ALA A 10 -12.73 34.60 -25.11
CA ALA A 10 -12.44 34.65 -26.54
C ALA A 10 -12.17 33.28 -27.18
N LEU A 11 -12.95 32.22 -26.91
CA LEU A 11 -12.72 30.90 -27.53
C LEU A 11 -13.22 30.75 -28.97
N ASP A 12 -13.97 31.71 -29.49
CA ASP A 12 -14.49 31.65 -30.86
C ASP A 12 -13.34 31.54 -31.88
N PRO A 13 -13.45 30.66 -32.89
CA PRO A 13 -12.44 30.54 -33.96
C PRO A 13 -12.14 31.87 -34.67
N ASN A 14 -13.11 32.78 -34.74
CA ASN A 14 -13.00 34.10 -35.36
C ASN A 14 -12.73 35.22 -34.35
N ALA A 15 -12.53 34.91 -33.07
CA ALA A 15 -12.19 35.94 -32.09
C ALA A 15 -10.86 36.62 -32.48
N ASN A 16 -10.81 37.94 -32.32
CA ASN A 16 -9.62 38.74 -32.62
C ASN A 16 -8.48 38.43 -31.63
N VAL A 17 -7.75 37.35 -31.90
CA VAL A 17 -6.67 36.83 -31.05
C VAL A 17 -5.51 36.46 -31.95
N MET A 18 -4.32 36.96 -31.61
CA MET A 18 -3.12 36.68 -32.42
C MET A 18 -2.75 35.19 -32.42
N SER A 19 -2.02 34.77 -33.45
CA SER A 19 -1.57 33.39 -33.59
C SER A 19 -0.61 32.98 -32.46
N GLN A 20 -0.42 31.67 -32.26
CA GLN A 20 0.54 31.18 -31.27
C GLN A 20 1.98 31.55 -31.66
N ALA A 21 2.35 31.38 -32.94
CA ALA A 21 3.68 31.68 -33.42
C ALA A 21 4.05 33.16 -33.24
N ASP A 22 3.14 34.08 -33.60
CA ASP A 22 3.38 35.51 -33.42
C ASP A 22 3.47 35.91 -31.95
N TRP A 23 2.75 35.21 -31.06
CA TRP A 23 2.76 35.48 -29.62
C TRP A 23 4.10 35.09 -28.99
N GLU A 24 4.61 33.91 -29.35
CA GLU A 24 5.91 33.42 -28.87
C GLU A 24 7.08 34.29 -29.37
N ALA A 25 6.94 34.90 -30.55
CA ALA A 25 7.91 35.85 -31.10
C ALA A 25 7.76 37.28 -30.57
N LEU A 26 6.67 37.60 -29.86
CA LEU A 26 6.36 38.97 -29.44
C LEU A 26 7.30 39.41 -28.29
N PRO A 27 8.09 40.49 -28.42
CA PRO A 27 8.96 40.95 -27.33
C PRO A 27 8.21 41.30 -26.04
N ALA A 28 6.95 41.74 -26.16
CA ALA A 28 6.07 42.03 -25.03
C ALA A 28 5.71 40.80 -24.17
N LEU A 29 5.96 39.57 -24.64
CA LEU A 29 5.83 38.38 -23.81
C LEU A 29 6.80 38.42 -22.61
N LEU A 30 8.00 38.99 -22.82
CA LEU A 30 9.01 39.18 -21.78
C LEU A 30 8.85 40.53 -21.07
N SER A 31 8.72 41.63 -21.83
CA SER A 31 8.71 42.98 -21.25
C SER A 31 7.35 43.42 -20.69
N GLY A 32 6.28 42.69 -21.00
CA GLY A 32 4.92 43.19 -20.89
C GLY A 32 4.61 44.29 -21.91
N PHE A 33 3.35 44.74 -21.94
CA PHE A 33 2.96 45.93 -22.69
C PHE A 33 3.48 47.18 -21.98
N THR A 34 4.28 47.97 -22.67
CA THR A 34 4.83 49.24 -22.16
C THR A 34 3.89 50.42 -22.46
N ALA A 35 4.32 51.65 -22.17
CA ALA A 35 3.57 52.85 -22.49
C ALA A 35 3.15 52.90 -23.97
N GLY A 36 1.87 53.17 -24.23
CA GLY A 36 1.27 53.15 -25.56
C GLY A 36 -0.05 52.37 -25.60
N LYS A 37 -0.58 52.15 -26.81
CA LYS A 37 -1.79 51.34 -27.03
C LYS A 37 -1.37 49.91 -27.37
N ALA A 38 -1.80 48.93 -26.57
CA ALA A 38 -1.63 47.52 -26.90
C ALA A 38 -2.62 47.09 -27.99
N SER A 39 -2.20 46.21 -28.91
CA SER A 39 -3.11 45.63 -29.90
C SER A 39 -4.16 44.77 -29.19
N SER A 40 -5.43 44.93 -29.55
CA SER A 40 -6.53 44.13 -28.97
C SER A 40 -6.33 42.63 -29.21
N ALA A 41 -5.68 42.24 -30.33
CA ALA A 41 -5.33 40.84 -30.59
C ALA A 41 -4.31 40.27 -29.60
N GLN A 42 -3.36 41.09 -29.15
CA GLN A 42 -2.35 40.71 -28.16
C GLN A 42 -2.95 40.66 -26.76
N VAL A 43 -3.78 41.64 -26.39
CA VAL A 43 -4.49 41.67 -25.11
C VAL A 43 -5.43 40.46 -25.00
N ASN A 44 -6.22 40.18 -26.03
CA ASN A 44 -7.10 39.02 -26.02
C ASN A 44 -6.33 37.70 -25.94
N LYS A 45 -5.11 37.60 -26.50
CA LYS A 45 -4.26 36.42 -26.38
C LYS A 45 -3.80 36.20 -24.94
N ALA A 46 -3.31 37.25 -24.28
CA ALA A 46 -2.89 37.19 -22.88
C ALA A 46 -4.05 36.79 -21.96
N ILE A 47 -5.21 37.44 -22.12
CA ILE A 47 -6.42 37.15 -21.34
C ILE A 47 -6.94 35.73 -21.64
N ARG A 48 -6.97 35.30 -22.91
CA ARG A 48 -7.35 33.93 -23.29
C ARG A 48 -6.46 32.92 -22.57
N GLN A 49 -5.13 33.06 -22.62
CA GLN A 49 -4.21 32.13 -21.92
C GLN A 49 -4.50 32.05 -20.41
N ALA A 50 -4.68 33.19 -19.75
CA ALA A 50 -4.96 33.21 -18.31
C ALA A 50 -6.33 32.59 -17.97
N THR A 51 -7.38 33.00 -18.68
CA THR A 51 -8.75 32.54 -18.43
C THR A 51 -8.98 31.09 -18.85
N THR A 52 -8.27 30.58 -19.86
CA THR A 52 -8.29 29.16 -20.23
C THR A 52 -7.77 28.29 -19.08
N ILE A 53 -6.66 28.67 -18.42
CA ILE A 53 -6.17 27.94 -17.25
C ILE A 53 -7.15 28.06 -16.07
N GLY A 54 -7.72 29.25 -15.85
CA GLY A 54 -8.76 29.43 -14.82
C GLY A 54 -9.98 28.52 -15.03
N ALA A 55 -10.47 28.44 -16.27
CA ALA A 55 -11.58 27.57 -16.63
C ALA A 55 -11.22 26.08 -16.52
N LEU A 56 -9.98 25.69 -16.88
CA LEU A 56 -9.48 24.33 -16.71
C LEU A 56 -9.49 23.91 -15.23
N VAL A 57 -8.98 24.76 -14.33
CA VAL A 57 -8.96 24.48 -12.89
C VAL A 57 -10.39 24.40 -12.34
N GLY A 58 -11.26 25.35 -12.71
CA GLY A 58 -12.66 25.32 -12.31
C GLY A 58 -13.40 24.08 -12.81
N GLN A 59 -13.12 23.64 -14.04
CA GLN A 59 -13.70 22.42 -14.60
C GLN A 59 -13.15 21.16 -13.91
N PHE A 60 -11.87 21.15 -13.53
CA PHE A 60 -11.27 20.06 -12.78
C PHE A 60 -11.96 19.84 -11.43
N ILE A 61 -12.31 20.93 -10.74
CA ILE A 61 -13.13 20.90 -9.52
C ILE A 61 -14.55 20.39 -9.81
N ALA A 62 -15.19 20.89 -10.86
CA ALA A 62 -16.54 20.46 -11.25
C ALA A 62 -16.61 18.96 -11.59
N ASN A 63 -15.56 18.41 -12.22
CA ASN A 63 -15.47 17.00 -12.54
C ASN A 63 -15.42 16.10 -11.29
N SER A 64 -14.97 16.62 -10.15
CA SER A 64 -15.04 15.90 -8.87
C SER A 64 -16.40 16.02 -8.17
N GLY A 65 -17.40 16.65 -8.81
CA GLY A 65 -18.75 16.83 -8.27
C GLY A 65 -18.95 18.05 -7.36
N ALA A 66 -17.97 18.94 -7.25
CA ALA A 66 -18.05 20.16 -6.42
C ALA A 66 -18.14 21.43 -7.28
N ASP A 67 -18.91 22.43 -6.87
CA ASP A 67 -19.03 23.68 -7.63
C ASP A 67 -17.78 24.58 -7.48
N ALA A 68 -17.21 25.02 -8.60
CA ALA A 68 -16.23 26.10 -8.67
C ALA A 68 -16.93 27.43 -8.93
N LEU A 69 -17.29 28.13 -7.85
CA LEU A 69 -18.03 29.39 -7.90
C LEU A 69 -17.09 30.59 -7.84
N ASP A 70 -17.36 31.60 -8.68
CA ASP A 70 -16.71 32.91 -8.62
C ASP A 70 -17.45 33.82 -7.62
N ASN A 71 -17.17 33.64 -6.33
CA ASN A 71 -17.83 34.34 -5.23
C ASN A 71 -16.84 34.92 -4.21
N ALA A 72 -15.58 35.11 -4.64
CA ALA A 72 -14.45 35.55 -3.82
C ALA A 72 -14.06 34.64 -2.62
N ASP A 73 -14.60 33.43 -2.52
CA ASP A 73 -14.19 32.44 -1.50
C ASP A 73 -12.96 31.64 -1.96
N ILE A 74 -11.79 32.28 -1.86
CA ILE A 74 -10.51 31.67 -2.26
C ILE A 74 -10.20 30.42 -1.41
N ASN A 75 -10.46 30.47 -0.10
CA ASN A 75 -10.18 29.34 0.81
C ASN A 75 -11.07 28.13 0.48
N GLY A 76 -12.34 28.36 0.16
CA GLY A 76 -13.24 27.32 -0.31
C GLY A 76 -12.81 26.73 -1.65
N LEU A 77 -12.34 27.54 -2.60
CA LEU A 77 -11.80 27.05 -3.88
C LEU A 77 -10.53 26.20 -3.69
N VAL A 78 -9.60 26.61 -2.82
CA VAL A 78 -8.39 25.83 -2.49
C VAL A 78 -8.77 24.48 -1.88
N THR A 79 -9.74 24.48 -0.97
CA THR A 79 -10.24 23.25 -0.34
C THR A 79 -10.86 22.31 -1.38
N LYS A 80 -11.72 22.84 -2.25
CA LYS A 80 -12.37 22.09 -3.33
C LYS A 80 -11.36 21.55 -4.34
N PHE A 81 -10.37 22.35 -4.73
CA PHE A 81 -9.29 21.94 -5.62
C PHE A 81 -8.46 20.79 -5.04
N THR A 82 -8.07 20.90 -3.77
CA THR A 82 -7.33 19.85 -3.05
C THR A 82 -8.12 18.55 -3.01
N ASN A 83 -9.42 18.62 -2.72
CA ASN A 83 -10.29 17.45 -2.73
C ASN A 83 -10.42 16.86 -4.14
N ALA A 84 -10.58 17.69 -5.17
CA ALA A 84 -10.69 17.24 -6.56
C ALA A 84 -9.45 16.47 -7.03
N LEU A 85 -8.25 16.89 -6.61
CA LEU A 85 -7.01 16.14 -6.86
C LEU A 85 -7.11 14.72 -6.31
N THR A 86 -7.48 14.59 -5.03
CA THR A 86 -7.58 13.27 -4.39
C THR A 86 -8.69 12.39 -4.96
N THR A 87 -9.83 12.97 -5.33
CA THR A 87 -10.97 12.26 -5.92
C THR A 87 -10.63 11.74 -7.31
N ASN A 88 -10.03 12.58 -8.16
CA ASN A 88 -9.72 12.21 -9.55
C ASN A 88 -8.59 11.16 -9.65
N LEU A 89 -7.73 11.05 -8.64
CA LEU A 89 -6.75 9.97 -8.55
C LEU A 89 -7.39 8.59 -8.26
N GLY A 90 -8.67 8.54 -7.86
CA GLY A 90 -9.37 7.27 -7.61
C GLY A 90 -8.89 6.49 -6.39
N LEU A 91 -8.12 7.13 -5.49
CA LEU A 91 -7.52 6.48 -4.31
C LEU A 91 -8.51 6.27 -3.16
N GLY A 92 -9.77 6.69 -3.30
CA GLY A 92 -10.79 6.58 -2.27
C GLY A 92 -10.34 7.16 -0.92
N THR A 93 -10.62 6.45 0.17
CA THR A 93 -10.22 6.87 1.53
C THR A 93 -8.71 6.74 1.79
N ALA A 94 -7.97 5.99 0.97
CA ALA A 94 -6.52 5.84 1.11
C ALA A 94 -5.77 7.15 0.87
N SER A 95 -6.34 8.06 0.05
CA SER A 95 -5.78 9.40 -0.20
C SER A 95 -5.56 10.25 1.06
N LYS A 96 -6.23 9.91 2.16
CA LYS A 96 -6.18 10.63 3.44
C LYS A 96 -5.37 9.89 4.51
N LYS A 97 -4.73 8.78 4.16
CA LYS A 97 -4.04 7.88 5.09
C LYS A 97 -2.54 8.10 4.97
N ASN A 98 -1.86 8.22 6.10
CA ASN A 98 -0.40 8.27 6.14
C ASN A 98 0.17 6.87 5.90
N ILE A 99 1.36 6.81 5.30
CA ILE A 99 2.17 5.58 5.25
C ILE A 99 2.80 5.35 6.63
N GLY A 100 2.69 4.12 7.14
CA GLY A 100 3.24 3.72 8.43
C GLY A 100 2.44 2.58 9.09
N THR A 101 2.85 2.19 10.30
CA THR A 101 2.27 1.05 11.03
C THR A 101 1.36 1.46 12.20
N GLY A 102 1.15 2.76 12.41
CA GLY A 102 0.26 3.28 13.45
C GLY A 102 -1.23 3.10 13.13
N PRO A 103 -2.11 3.33 14.11
CA PRO A 103 -3.55 3.20 13.94
C PRO A 103 -4.08 3.99 12.75
N GLY A 104 -4.77 3.30 11.84
CA GLY A 104 -5.37 3.92 10.66
C GLY A 104 -4.36 4.39 9.61
N GLN A 105 -3.12 3.88 9.60
CA GLN A 105 -2.13 4.08 8.55
C GLN A 105 -2.13 2.90 7.55
N VAL A 106 -1.48 3.10 6.40
CA VAL A 106 -1.21 2.04 5.41
C VAL A 106 0.24 1.59 5.58
N PRO A 107 0.51 0.35 6.03
CA PRO A 107 1.86 -0.17 6.11
C PRO A 107 2.46 -0.31 4.71
N ASP A 108 3.69 0.15 4.52
CA ASP A 108 4.46 -0.17 3.32
C ASP A 108 5.06 -1.58 3.41
N MET A 109 5.76 -2.00 2.35
CA MET A 109 6.39 -3.32 2.29
C MET A 109 7.45 -3.55 3.37
N SER A 110 8.12 -2.49 3.86
CA SER A 110 9.17 -2.61 4.88
C SER A 110 8.62 -3.04 6.23
N ALA A 111 7.32 -2.80 6.47
CA ALA A 111 6.62 -3.28 7.66
C ALA A 111 6.35 -4.80 7.64
N PHE A 112 6.40 -5.44 6.46
CA PHE A 112 6.26 -6.89 6.28
C PHE A 112 7.65 -7.54 6.22
N THR A 113 8.19 -7.88 7.37
CA THR A 113 9.54 -8.46 7.47
C THR A 113 9.52 -9.97 7.30
N SER A 114 10.58 -10.54 6.73
CA SER A 114 10.72 -11.98 6.55
C SER A 114 12.17 -12.42 6.63
N GLY A 115 12.37 -13.73 6.79
CA GLY A 115 13.67 -14.37 6.76
C GLY A 115 13.54 -15.87 6.54
N ALA A 116 14.66 -16.60 6.66
CA ALA A 116 14.65 -18.05 6.51
C ALA A 116 13.68 -18.69 7.51
N GLY A 117 12.62 -19.32 6.99
CA GLY A 117 11.62 -20.01 7.79
C GLY A 117 10.63 -19.11 8.54
N TRP A 118 10.56 -17.79 8.28
CA TRP A 118 9.58 -16.94 8.96
C TRP A 118 9.11 -15.72 8.15
N VAL A 119 7.89 -15.26 8.45
CA VAL A 119 7.32 -13.98 8.00
C VAL A 119 6.63 -13.29 9.17
N ARG A 120 6.66 -11.96 9.22
CA ARG A 120 6.09 -11.14 10.29
C ARG A 120 5.28 -9.99 9.72
N PHE A 121 4.07 -9.84 10.23
CA PHE A 121 3.16 -8.76 9.89
C PHE A 121 3.41 -7.52 10.75
N PRO A 122 2.90 -6.34 10.31
CA PRO A 122 3.12 -5.07 11.00
C PRO A 122 2.59 -5.03 12.45
N ASP A 123 1.61 -5.87 12.78
CA ASP A 123 1.04 -6.02 14.12
C ASP A 123 1.92 -6.88 15.06
N GLY A 124 3.03 -7.43 14.55
CA GLY A 124 3.91 -8.34 15.26
C GLY A 124 3.54 -9.83 15.10
N THR A 125 2.40 -10.15 14.50
CA THR A 125 2.00 -11.54 14.23
C THR A 125 3.05 -12.17 13.32
N THR A 126 3.60 -13.29 13.76
CA THR A 126 4.73 -13.95 13.12
C THR A 126 4.41 -15.41 12.87
N PHE A 127 4.55 -15.83 11.62
CA PHE A 127 4.48 -17.22 11.20
C PHE A 127 5.90 -17.72 11.04
N GLN A 128 6.23 -18.78 11.76
CA GLN A 128 7.50 -19.50 11.64
C GLN A 128 7.21 -20.92 11.19
N ARG A 129 8.11 -21.50 10.40
CA ARG A 129 7.97 -22.85 9.87
C ARG A 129 9.32 -23.54 9.77
N GLY A 130 9.30 -24.86 9.75
CA GLY A 130 10.48 -25.67 9.51
C GLY A 130 10.14 -27.15 9.58
N ASN A 131 11.19 -27.97 9.61
CA ASN A 131 11.09 -29.38 9.93
C ASN A 131 11.96 -29.72 11.16
N ALA A 132 11.71 -30.87 11.76
CA ALA A 132 12.53 -31.41 12.83
C ALA A 132 12.53 -32.94 12.77
N GLY A 133 13.71 -33.56 12.86
CA GLY A 133 13.89 -35.01 12.83
C GLY A 133 14.24 -35.59 14.18
N MET A 134 13.65 -36.72 14.56
CA MET A 134 14.08 -37.49 15.71
C MET A 134 14.91 -38.70 15.26
N ALA A 135 16.04 -38.93 15.91
CA ALA A 135 16.80 -40.15 15.69
C ALA A 135 16.02 -41.38 16.22
N PRO A 136 16.24 -42.59 15.67
CA PRO A 136 15.71 -43.80 16.25
C PRO A 136 16.10 -43.92 17.74
N GLY A 137 15.13 -44.24 18.60
CA GLY A 137 15.28 -44.29 20.05
C GLY A 137 15.11 -42.95 20.78
N VAL A 138 14.95 -41.84 20.05
CA VAL A 138 14.65 -40.52 20.62
C VAL A 138 13.16 -40.22 20.44
N ASN A 139 12.47 -39.95 21.55
CA ASN A 139 11.03 -39.68 21.57
C ASN A 139 10.68 -38.23 21.95
N ASN A 140 11.67 -37.41 22.30
CA ASN A 140 11.49 -36.01 22.66
C ASN A 140 12.69 -35.17 22.21
N GLN A 141 12.44 -33.98 21.68
CA GLN A 141 13.48 -33.04 21.26
C GLN A 141 13.00 -31.60 21.37
N TYR A 142 13.94 -30.66 21.55
CA TYR A 142 13.64 -29.24 21.44
C TYR A 142 13.88 -28.75 20.01
N VAL A 143 12.89 -28.08 19.45
CA VAL A 143 12.99 -27.38 18.16
C VAL A 143 13.25 -25.90 18.43
N THR A 144 14.35 -25.38 17.90
CA THR A 144 14.69 -23.95 17.99
C THR A 144 13.95 -23.18 16.91
N LEU A 145 13.28 -22.09 17.31
CA LEU A 145 12.57 -21.21 16.41
C LEU A 145 13.56 -20.31 15.63
N PRO A 146 13.34 -20.06 14.33
CA PRO A 146 14.11 -19.09 13.54
C PRO A 146 14.19 -17.69 14.16
N ARG A 147 13.16 -17.29 14.92
CA ARG A 147 13.07 -16.01 15.62
C ARG A 147 12.39 -16.21 16.99
N ALA A 148 12.84 -15.47 18.00
CA ALA A 148 12.18 -15.49 19.30
C ALA A 148 10.78 -14.85 19.21
N PHE A 149 9.75 -15.48 19.78
CA PHE A 149 8.47 -14.83 20.11
C PHE A 149 8.60 -13.97 21.36
N SER A 150 7.71 -13.00 21.54
CA SER A 150 7.67 -12.10 22.71
C SER A 150 7.25 -12.80 24.01
N SER A 151 6.60 -13.97 23.91
CA SER A 151 6.23 -14.81 25.06
C SER A 151 6.17 -16.29 24.65
N ALA A 152 5.99 -17.18 25.63
CA ALA A 152 5.75 -18.60 25.38
C ALA A 152 4.30 -18.90 24.94
N ASP A 153 3.43 -17.89 24.85
CA ASP A 153 2.03 -18.03 24.42
C ASP A 153 1.91 -17.98 22.89
N PHE A 154 2.48 -18.98 22.23
CA PHE A 154 2.33 -19.20 20.80
C PHE A 154 1.68 -20.56 20.54
N ARG A 155 1.16 -20.76 19.33
CA ARG A 155 0.58 -22.03 18.88
C ARG A 155 1.55 -22.73 17.96
N VAL A 156 1.61 -24.06 18.08
CA VAL A 156 2.44 -24.90 17.21
C VAL A 156 1.56 -26.02 16.71
N VAL A 157 1.60 -26.25 15.41
CA VAL A 157 0.99 -27.41 14.75
C VAL A 157 2.13 -28.17 14.10
N CYS A 158 2.15 -29.47 14.32
CA CYS A 158 3.11 -30.38 13.70
C CYS A 158 2.35 -31.41 12.88
N THR A 159 2.94 -31.81 11.76
CA THR A 159 2.48 -32.94 10.95
C THR A 159 3.68 -33.82 10.62
N TRP A 160 3.43 -35.11 10.47
CA TRP A 160 4.40 -36.04 9.92
C TRP A 160 4.81 -35.61 8.50
N ASN A 161 6.11 -35.70 8.19
CA ASN A 161 6.63 -35.50 6.84
C ASN A 161 7.04 -36.85 6.18
N ASP A 162 7.28 -37.89 6.98
CA ASP A 162 7.84 -39.17 6.48
C ASP A 162 7.37 -40.42 7.25
N ILE A 163 6.10 -40.46 7.69
CA ILE A 163 5.55 -41.65 8.35
C ILE A 163 5.52 -42.85 7.38
N GLY A 164 6.34 -43.88 7.67
CA GLY A 164 6.24 -45.26 7.18
C GLY A 164 6.11 -45.50 5.66
N VAL A 165 7.16 -46.09 5.06
CA VAL A 165 7.32 -46.58 3.68
C VAL A 165 7.03 -45.58 2.54
N SER A 166 7.80 -45.68 1.44
CA SER A 166 7.45 -44.98 0.20
C SER A 166 6.01 -45.31 -0.20
N GLN A 167 5.30 -44.38 -0.82
CA GLN A 167 3.99 -44.65 -1.42
C GLN A 167 4.00 -46.02 -2.13
N ASN A 168 3.14 -46.95 -1.69
CA ASN A 168 3.03 -48.37 -2.10
C ASN A 168 3.96 -49.42 -1.43
N GLY A 169 4.65 -49.11 -0.32
CA GLY A 169 5.37 -50.13 0.45
C GLY A 169 4.45 -51.04 1.29
N PRO A 170 4.91 -52.23 1.74
CA PRO A 170 4.13 -53.15 2.54
C PRO A 170 3.64 -52.46 3.84
N SER A 171 2.35 -52.62 4.12
CA SER A 171 1.59 -51.81 5.05
C SER A 171 1.94 -52.01 6.54
N ALA A 172 1.73 -50.91 7.27
CA ALA A 172 1.50 -50.76 8.71
C ALA A 172 2.73 -50.54 9.61
N GLN A 173 3.09 -49.27 9.80
CA GLN A 173 3.49 -48.81 11.14
C GLN A 173 2.27 -48.20 11.84
N PRO A 174 2.11 -48.42 13.16
CA PRO A 174 1.06 -47.75 13.91
C PRO A 174 1.28 -46.24 13.81
N SER A 175 0.20 -45.48 13.67
CA SER A 175 0.24 -44.03 13.81
C SER A 175 0.94 -43.69 15.13
N ALA A 176 2.11 -43.08 15.05
CA ALA A 176 2.77 -42.53 16.22
C ALA A 176 2.11 -41.20 16.55
N ASP A 177 1.77 -41.02 17.84
CA ASP A 177 1.20 -39.77 18.32
C ASP A 177 2.28 -38.68 18.24
N ILE A 178 1.97 -37.53 17.63
CA ILE A 178 2.78 -36.31 17.77
C ILE A 178 2.09 -35.38 18.74
N ALA A 179 2.86 -34.85 19.68
CA ALA A 179 2.39 -33.81 20.57
C ALA A 179 3.47 -32.76 20.83
N ILE A 180 3.03 -31.62 21.39
CA ILE A 180 3.92 -30.66 22.00
C ILE A 180 4.11 -31.06 23.46
N GLY A 181 5.36 -31.16 23.90
CA GLY A 181 5.68 -31.54 25.28
C GLY A 181 5.07 -30.55 26.28
N ALA A 182 4.50 -31.06 27.37
CA ALA A 182 3.94 -30.22 28.43
C ALA A 182 5.00 -29.26 28.97
N GLN A 183 4.64 -27.96 29.12
CA GLN A 183 5.53 -26.91 29.64
C GLN A 183 6.87 -26.74 28.90
N SER A 184 6.96 -27.21 27.65
CA SER A 184 8.20 -27.22 26.88
C SER A 184 8.46 -25.93 26.08
N LYS A 185 7.49 -25.02 26.02
CA LYS A 185 7.59 -23.78 25.26
C LYS A 185 8.39 -22.72 26.01
N THR A 186 9.27 -22.06 25.28
CA THR A 186 9.94 -20.82 25.67
C THR A 186 9.90 -19.87 24.48
N THR A 187 10.32 -18.62 24.66
CA THR A 187 10.34 -17.63 23.56
C THR A 187 11.13 -18.08 22.33
N THR A 188 12.12 -18.97 22.47
CA THR A 188 13.03 -19.40 21.40
C THR A 188 12.86 -20.85 20.95
N ARG A 189 12.01 -21.64 21.60
CA ARG A 189 11.88 -23.08 21.28
C ARG A 189 10.58 -23.69 21.80
N PHE A 190 10.22 -24.86 21.26
CA PHE A 190 9.19 -25.75 21.80
C PHE A 190 9.72 -27.19 21.87
N GLY A 191 9.16 -28.02 22.75
CA GLY A 191 9.45 -29.44 22.79
C GLY A 191 8.48 -30.21 21.90
N LEU A 192 9.03 -31.02 21.02
CA LEU A 192 8.31 -31.98 20.19
C LEU A 192 8.41 -33.35 20.85
N TRP A 193 7.29 -34.05 20.97
CA TRP A 193 7.22 -35.42 21.48
C TRP A 193 6.59 -36.35 20.43
N GLN A 194 7.12 -37.57 20.35
CA GLN A 194 6.64 -38.65 19.47
C GLN A 194 6.36 -39.91 20.30
N GLY A 195 5.22 -40.55 20.07
CA GLY A 195 4.95 -41.90 20.55
C GLY A 195 5.75 -42.96 19.79
N GLY A 196 6.09 -44.07 20.45
CA GLY A 196 6.77 -45.20 19.81
C GLY A 196 8.30 -45.11 19.80
N GLN A 197 8.95 -45.73 18.81
CA GLN A 197 10.42 -45.88 18.74
C GLN A 197 11.16 -44.63 18.25
N GLY A 198 10.47 -43.54 17.92
CA GLY A 198 11.07 -42.37 17.26
C GLY A 198 11.54 -42.69 15.84
N GLY A 199 12.43 -41.85 15.29
CA GLY A 199 13.06 -42.11 13.98
C GLY A 199 12.46 -41.36 12.79
N PHE A 200 11.63 -40.34 13.02
CA PHE A 200 10.87 -39.67 11.97
C PHE A 200 10.94 -38.15 12.03
N ASN A 201 10.63 -37.54 10.90
CA ASN A 201 10.61 -36.11 10.67
C ASN A 201 9.19 -35.54 10.72
N VAL A 202 9.09 -34.33 11.27
CA VAL A 202 7.86 -33.55 11.29
C VAL A 202 8.08 -32.23 10.57
N ASP A 203 7.08 -31.79 9.84
CA ASP A 203 6.94 -30.39 9.47
C ASP A 203 6.15 -29.67 10.56
N TRP A 204 6.52 -28.42 10.83
CA TRP A 204 5.87 -27.62 11.86
C TRP A 204 5.62 -26.19 11.41
N ILE A 205 4.55 -25.62 11.94
CA ILE A 205 4.24 -24.20 11.85
C ILE A 205 4.01 -23.68 13.27
N ALA A 206 4.66 -22.58 13.62
CA ALA A 206 4.47 -21.87 14.87
C ALA A 206 3.94 -20.45 14.61
N ILE A 207 2.92 -20.04 15.34
CA ILE A 207 2.27 -18.73 15.20
C ILE A 207 2.21 -18.06 16.56
N GLY A 208 2.73 -16.84 16.63
CA GLY A 208 2.75 -16.01 17.84
C GLY A 208 3.14 -14.58 17.50
N VAL A 209 3.33 -13.76 18.53
CA VAL A 209 3.81 -12.37 18.37
C VAL A 209 5.32 -12.35 18.58
N SER A 210 6.06 -11.69 17.70
CA SER A 210 7.49 -11.39 17.86
C SER A 210 7.79 -9.94 17.53
#